data_AF-A0A6I5A5B7-F1
#
_entry.id   AF-A0A6I5A5B7-F1
#
_cell.length_a   1.000
_cell.length_b   1.000
_cell.length_c   1.000
_cell.angle_alpha   90.00
_cell.angle_beta   90.00
_cell.angle_gamma   90.00
#
_symmetry.space_group_name_H-M   'P 1'
#
loop_
_entity.id
_entity.type
_entity.pdbx_description
1 polymer ?
#
loop_
_entity_poly.entity_id
_entity_poly.type
_entity_poly.pdbx_seq_one_letter_code
_entity_poly.pdbx_strand_id
1 'polypeptide(L)'
;MKWKSLLLSAMLVLSFALPANAASFGSEPGVPTDKTWSVQFNTTIDEDSLDEVYVTKEGSSAQLQQSISLSSEDTVSIEAPDEGYQPSQSYTLHIGGITSSAGVSMTEETTYDFTIQEENKKSATVTRVVDGDTIEVNVDGETEDVRMLLVDTPETKHPSKPVQPFGPEASEFAKEKLSGKEITLEFDGPKRDKYDRLLAYVWVDDKNFNKMLLEEGLARYAYVYDPPYTYSQEFMKAQNRAKDAEKGIWSIDGYVTEDGFNSDATEEETGTGDDNTNDGYTGPYDPSGDDRNCGDFDTQEEAQSFFEAAGGPDSDPHRLDGDGNGVACESLP
;
A
#
# COMPACT_ATOMS: atom_id res chain seq x y z
N MET A 1 3.18 -86.17 15.46
CA MET A 1 2.33 -84.94 15.43
C MET A 1 2.22 -84.42 16.85
N LYS A 2 2.88 -83.30 17.16
CA LYS A 2 2.80 -82.65 18.48
C LYS A 2 1.80 -81.50 18.38
N TRP A 3 0.67 -81.60 19.08
CA TRP A 3 -0.22 -80.47 19.33
C TRP A 3 0.51 -79.45 20.21
N LYS A 4 0.63 -78.21 19.73
CA LYS A 4 0.94 -77.05 20.57
C LYS A 4 -0.38 -76.44 21.00
N SER A 5 -0.63 -76.45 22.32
CA SER A 5 -1.69 -75.70 22.96
C SER A 5 -1.45 -74.21 22.69
N LEU A 6 -2.39 -73.54 22.03
CA LEU A 6 -2.43 -72.08 21.94
C LEU A 6 -3.16 -71.56 23.19
N LEU A 7 -2.42 -70.86 24.05
CA LEU A 7 -2.99 -70.00 25.08
C LEU A 7 -3.70 -68.83 24.41
N LEU A 8 -5.03 -68.78 24.54
CA LEU A 8 -5.84 -67.64 24.15
C LEU A 8 -5.62 -66.55 25.22
N SER A 9 -4.83 -65.53 24.90
CA SER A 9 -4.70 -64.33 25.73
C SER A 9 -5.83 -63.38 25.36
N ALA A 10 -6.84 -63.28 26.23
CA ALA A 10 -7.90 -62.28 26.11
C ALA A 10 -7.31 -60.90 26.45
N MET A 11 -7.06 -60.09 25.43
CA MET A 11 -6.64 -58.70 25.59
C MET A 11 -7.90 -57.87 25.85
N LEU A 12 -8.16 -57.59 27.13
CA LEU A 12 -9.20 -56.66 27.57
C LEU A 12 -8.78 -55.25 27.15
N VAL A 13 -9.26 -54.79 25.99
CA VAL A 13 -9.10 -53.40 25.57
C VAL A 13 -10.08 -52.57 26.40
N LEU A 14 -9.59 -51.97 27.50
CA LEU A 14 -10.30 -50.88 28.16
C LEU A 14 -10.23 -49.67 27.23
N SER A 15 -11.28 -49.47 26.43
CA SER A 15 -11.52 -48.24 25.70
C SER A 15 -11.90 -47.17 26.72
N PHE A 16 -10.94 -46.31 27.09
CA PHE A 16 -11.26 -45.10 27.85
C PHE A 16 -11.81 -44.09 26.85
N ALA A 17 -13.11 -43.82 26.93
CA ALA A 17 -13.72 -42.73 26.19
C ALA A 17 -13.11 -41.41 26.71
N LEU A 18 -12.42 -40.68 25.84
CA LEU A 18 -11.83 -39.39 26.15
C LEU A 18 -12.88 -38.29 25.89
N PRO A 19 -12.98 -37.28 26.77
CA PRO A 19 -13.82 -36.12 26.50
C PRO A 19 -13.28 -35.37 25.28
N ALA A 20 -14.21 -34.81 24.50
CA ALA A 20 -13.87 -33.85 23.47
C ALA A 20 -13.14 -32.66 24.11
N ASN A 21 -12.03 -32.22 23.52
CA ASN A 21 -11.33 -31.02 23.93
C ASN A 21 -10.90 -30.27 22.66
N ALA A 22 -11.17 -28.97 22.60
CA ALA A 22 -10.56 -28.07 21.63
C ALA A 22 -9.21 -27.58 22.18
N ALA A 23 -8.24 -27.29 21.31
CA ALA A 23 -7.02 -26.60 21.75
C ALA A 23 -7.39 -25.19 22.28
N SER A 24 -6.64 -24.67 23.27
CA SER A 24 -6.88 -23.32 23.79
C SER A 24 -6.47 -22.29 22.74
N PHE A 25 -7.41 -21.49 22.26
CA PHE A 25 -7.15 -20.41 21.31
C PHE A 25 -7.31 -19.06 22.01
N GLY A 26 -6.37 -18.14 21.75
CA GLY A 26 -6.26 -16.82 22.42
C GLY A 26 -7.25 -15.77 21.91
N SER A 27 -6.78 -14.55 21.61
CA SER A 27 -7.57 -13.53 20.90
C SER A 27 -6.92 -13.20 19.56
N GLU A 28 -7.72 -12.99 18.50
CA GLU A 28 -7.25 -12.58 17.16
C GLU A 28 -7.86 -11.21 16.81
N PRO A 29 -7.04 -10.14 16.74
CA PRO A 29 -7.47 -8.88 16.15
C PRO A 29 -7.41 -8.95 14.63
N GLY A 30 -8.27 -8.20 13.93
CA GLY A 30 -8.24 -8.09 12.47
C GLY A 30 -8.89 -9.26 11.74
N VAL A 31 -9.92 -9.85 12.35
CA VAL A 31 -10.68 -10.96 11.74
C VAL A 31 -11.57 -10.45 10.60
N PRO A 32 -11.57 -11.06 9.40
CA PRO A 32 -12.46 -10.67 8.31
C PRO A 32 -13.94 -10.81 8.67
N THR A 33 -14.80 -10.02 8.02
CA THR A 33 -16.26 -10.03 8.25
C THR A 33 -16.93 -11.35 7.85
N ASP A 34 -16.29 -12.14 6.99
CA ASP A 34 -16.73 -13.44 6.45
C ASP A 34 -15.98 -14.63 7.06
N LYS A 35 -15.27 -14.44 8.18
CA LYS A 35 -14.47 -15.48 8.84
C LYS A 35 -15.30 -16.74 9.12
N THR A 36 -14.81 -17.86 8.58
CA THR A 36 -15.23 -19.20 8.97
C THR A 36 -14.21 -19.78 9.97
N TRP A 37 -14.70 -20.29 11.11
CA TRP A 37 -13.87 -20.98 12.10
C TRP A 37 -13.85 -22.47 11.84
N SER A 38 -12.70 -23.10 12.08
CA SER A 38 -12.57 -24.56 12.07
C SER A 38 -12.00 -25.02 13.40
N VAL A 39 -12.80 -25.76 14.17
CA VAL A 39 -12.45 -26.26 15.50
C VAL A 39 -12.26 -27.75 15.43
N GLN A 40 -11.01 -28.21 15.56
CA GLN A 40 -10.69 -29.62 15.62
C GLN A 40 -10.73 -30.14 17.06
N PHE A 41 -11.37 -31.29 17.26
CA PHE A 41 -11.44 -32.00 18.52
C PHE A 41 -10.51 -33.23 18.52
N ASN A 42 -10.10 -33.65 19.71
CA ASN A 42 -9.25 -34.85 19.90
C ASN A 42 -9.99 -36.19 19.65
N THR A 43 -11.27 -36.15 19.30
CA THR A 43 -12.17 -37.30 19.17
C THR A 43 -13.28 -36.96 18.19
N THR A 44 -13.93 -37.98 17.64
CA THR A 44 -15.08 -37.80 16.76
C THR A 44 -16.29 -37.29 17.55
N ILE A 45 -17.07 -36.40 16.94
CA ILE A 45 -18.16 -35.64 17.55
C ILE A 45 -19.53 -36.18 17.12
N ASP A 46 -20.48 -36.14 18.04
CA ASP A 46 -21.91 -36.31 17.78
C ASP A 46 -22.49 -35.02 17.19
N GLU A 47 -22.96 -35.09 15.94
CA GLU A 47 -23.50 -33.94 15.19
C GLU A 47 -24.71 -33.31 15.88
N ASP A 48 -25.50 -34.10 16.62
CA ASP A 48 -26.68 -33.60 17.35
C ASP A 48 -26.29 -32.70 18.54
N SER A 49 -25.01 -32.65 18.92
CA SER A 49 -24.50 -31.82 20.02
C SER A 49 -24.04 -30.42 19.59
N LEU A 50 -24.12 -30.08 18.30
CA LEU A 50 -23.63 -28.80 17.76
C LEU A 50 -24.46 -27.58 18.17
N ASP A 51 -25.70 -27.77 18.63
CA ASP A 51 -26.60 -26.69 19.09
C ASP A 51 -26.03 -25.86 20.26
N GLU A 52 -25.00 -26.38 20.94
CA GLU A 52 -24.34 -25.76 22.09
C GLU A 52 -23.13 -24.89 21.68
N VAL A 53 -22.82 -24.81 20.37
CA VAL A 53 -21.81 -23.91 19.81
C VAL A 53 -22.51 -22.66 19.29
N TYR A 54 -22.05 -21.47 19.71
CA TYR A 54 -22.67 -20.21 19.30
C TYR A 54 -21.72 -19.03 19.40
N VAL A 55 -22.06 -17.91 18.75
CA VAL A 55 -21.31 -16.65 18.88
C VAL A 55 -22.20 -15.58 19.51
N THR A 56 -21.65 -14.77 20.40
CA THR A 56 -22.29 -13.59 20.96
C THR A 56 -21.52 -12.32 20.60
N LYS A 57 -22.23 -11.19 20.55
CA LYS A 57 -21.65 -9.86 20.38
C LYS A 57 -21.28 -9.27 21.74
N GLU A 58 -20.14 -8.62 21.85
CA GLU A 58 -19.72 -7.93 23.08
C GLU A 58 -20.83 -6.99 23.60
N GLY A 59 -21.20 -7.13 24.87
CA GLY A 59 -22.28 -6.36 25.50
C GLY A 59 -23.69 -6.88 25.23
N SER A 60 -23.84 -8.00 24.51
CA SER A 60 -25.11 -8.69 24.25
C SER A 60 -25.04 -10.15 24.68
N SER A 61 -26.14 -10.69 25.20
CA SER A 61 -26.30 -12.13 25.45
C SER A 61 -27.04 -12.85 24.33
N ALA A 62 -27.41 -12.14 23.25
CA ALA A 62 -28.11 -12.73 22.12
C ALA A 62 -27.12 -13.52 21.24
N GLN A 63 -27.48 -14.76 20.91
CA GLN A 63 -26.73 -15.61 19.99
C GLN A 63 -26.94 -15.14 18.55
N LEU A 64 -25.85 -15.11 17.77
CA LEU A 64 -25.92 -14.86 16.34
C LEU A 64 -26.51 -16.07 15.62
N GLN A 65 -27.26 -15.80 14.54
CA GLN A 65 -27.73 -16.83 13.63
C GLN A 65 -26.60 -17.14 12.64
N GLN A 66 -26.07 -18.35 12.69
CA GLN A 66 -24.93 -18.78 11.88
C GLN A 66 -25.05 -20.26 11.54
N SER A 67 -24.43 -20.68 10.44
CA SER A 67 -24.38 -22.09 10.04
C SER A 67 -23.24 -22.80 10.77
N ILE A 68 -23.59 -23.90 11.45
CA ILE A 68 -22.63 -24.74 12.19
C ILE A 68 -22.79 -26.17 11.71
N SER A 69 -21.70 -26.81 11.30
CA SER A 69 -21.73 -28.17 10.76
C SER A 69 -20.41 -28.90 10.97
N LEU A 70 -20.41 -30.23 10.85
CA LEU A 70 -19.17 -31.00 10.80
C LEU A 70 -18.54 -30.90 9.40
N SER A 71 -17.27 -30.47 9.33
CA SER A 71 -16.46 -30.56 8.10
C SER A 71 -15.71 -31.90 8.00
N SER A 72 -15.48 -32.55 9.14
CA SER A 72 -15.05 -33.95 9.27
C SER A 72 -15.63 -34.54 10.56
N GLU A 73 -15.45 -35.85 10.78
CA GLU A 73 -15.97 -36.54 11.97
C GLU A 73 -15.47 -35.93 13.31
N ASP A 74 -14.36 -35.18 13.30
CA ASP A 74 -13.71 -34.57 14.46
C ASP A 74 -13.56 -33.04 14.34
N THR A 75 -14.09 -32.40 13.29
CA THR A 75 -13.92 -30.96 13.05
C THR A 75 -15.24 -30.26 12.80
N VAL A 76 -15.50 -29.22 13.59
CA VAL A 76 -16.66 -28.34 13.46
C VAL A 76 -16.28 -27.10 12.66
N SER A 77 -17.10 -26.77 11.66
CA SER A 77 -17.04 -25.52 10.90
C SER A 77 -18.13 -24.57 11.41
N ILE A 78 -17.76 -23.33 11.70
CA ILE A 78 -18.68 -22.26 12.10
C ILE A 78 -18.55 -21.13 11.07
N GLU A 79 -19.55 -20.98 10.22
CA GLU A 79 -19.59 -19.92 9.21
C GLU A 79 -19.97 -18.56 9.85
N ALA A 80 -19.60 -17.46 9.20
CA ALA A 80 -20.11 -16.15 9.59
C ALA A 80 -21.64 -16.09 9.40
N PRO A 81 -22.36 -15.21 10.11
CA PRO A 81 -23.77 -14.93 9.82
C PRO A 81 -23.97 -14.54 8.34
N ASP A 82 -25.17 -14.75 7.79
CA ASP A 82 -25.47 -14.41 6.39
C ASP A 82 -25.19 -12.93 6.04
N GLU A 83 -25.39 -12.03 7.00
CA GLU A 83 -25.09 -10.59 6.86
C GLU A 83 -23.61 -10.24 7.15
N GLY A 84 -22.80 -11.23 7.53
CA GLY A 84 -21.43 -11.08 8.02
C GLY A 84 -21.36 -10.53 9.44
N TYR A 85 -20.15 -10.51 10.00
CA TYR A 85 -19.90 -9.80 11.25
C TYR A 85 -19.77 -8.30 11.02
N GLN A 86 -20.23 -7.50 12.00
CA GLN A 86 -20.06 -6.05 11.94
C GLN A 86 -18.60 -5.63 12.13
N PRO A 87 -18.05 -4.73 11.30
CA PRO A 87 -16.70 -4.20 11.44
C PRO A 87 -16.45 -3.51 12.78
N SER A 88 -15.19 -3.52 13.25
CA SER A 88 -14.75 -2.91 14.51
C SER A 88 -15.49 -3.38 15.76
N GLN A 89 -16.24 -4.48 15.66
CA GLN A 89 -17.01 -5.05 16.75
C GLN A 89 -16.29 -6.29 17.29
N SER A 90 -16.30 -6.45 18.61
CA SER A 90 -15.83 -7.68 19.27
C SER A 90 -16.97 -8.67 19.48
N TYR A 91 -16.61 -9.94 19.42
CA TYR A 91 -17.49 -11.10 19.58
C TYR A 91 -16.78 -12.17 20.41
N THR A 92 -17.57 -13.08 20.97
CA THR A 92 -17.08 -14.28 21.66
C THR A 92 -17.71 -15.51 21.01
N LEU A 93 -16.86 -16.42 20.53
CA LEU A 93 -17.26 -17.77 20.12
C LEU A 93 -17.27 -18.66 21.36
N HIS A 94 -18.38 -19.34 21.60
CA HIS A 94 -18.62 -20.26 22.71
C HIS A 94 -18.66 -21.69 22.18
N ILE A 95 -17.83 -22.56 22.75
CA ILE A 95 -17.72 -23.98 22.41
C ILE A 95 -17.97 -24.77 23.69
N GLY A 96 -19.22 -25.14 23.92
CA GLY A 96 -19.66 -25.94 25.06
C GLY A 96 -20.52 -27.12 24.62
N GLY A 97 -20.87 -28.00 25.55
CA GLY A 97 -21.90 -29.03 25.36
C GLY A 97 -21.62 -30.13 24.32
N ILE A 98 -20.53 -30.02 23.55
CA ILE A 98 -20.14 -31.01 22.54
C ILE A 98 -19.99 -32.39 23.16
N THR A 99 -20.55 -33.39 22.51
CA THR A 99 -20.49 -34.78 22.92
C THR A 99 -19.72 -35.59 21.89
N SER A 100 -18.78 -36.42 22.36
CA SER A 100 -18.11 -37.37 21.48
C SER A 100 -19.11 -38.42 20.96
N SER A 101 -18.84 -39.03 19.80
CA SER A 101 -19.63 -40.16 19.30
C SER A 101 -19.71 -41.36 20.26
N ALA A 102 -18.81 -41.41 21.25
CA ALA A 102 -18.81 -42.38 22.35
C ALA A 102 -19.73 -41.98 23.53
N GLY A 103 -20.46 -40.88 23.44
CA GLY A 103 -21.41 -40.40 24.45
C GLY A 103 -20.76 -39.68 25.64
N VAL A 104 -19.51 -39.22 25.52
CA VAL A 104 -18.83 -38.44 26.57
C VAL A 104 -18.80 -36.98 26.17
N SER A 105 -19.49 -36.15 26.96
CA SER A 105 -19.56 -34.71 26.78
C SER A 105 -18.32 -33.99 27.30
N MET A 106 -18.04 -32.82 26.71
CA MET A 106 -17.10 -31.86 27.25
C MET A 106 -17.47 -31.50 28.69
N THR A 107 -16.47 -31.29 29.54
CA THR A 107 -16.67 -30.96 30.95
C THR A 107 -16.73 -29.46 31.21
N GLU A 108 -16.12 -28.66 30.33
CA GLU A 108 -16.04 -27.21 30.45
C GLU A 108 -16.21 -26.57 29.07
N GLU A 109 -16.88 -25.42 29.05
CA GLU A 109 -16.98 -24.57 27.87
C GLU A 109 -15.64 -23.88 27.60
N THR A 110 -15.27 -23.77 26.33
CA THR A 110 -14.15 -22.96 25.88
C THR A 110 -14.68 -21.76 25.11
N THR A 111 -14.17 -20.57 25.42
CA THR A 111 -14.52 -19.34 24.71
C THR A 111 -13.34 -18.79 23.92
N TYR A 112 -13.66 -18.03 22.87
CA TYR A 112 -12.68 -17.38 22.01
C TYR A 112 -13.15 -15.97 21.63
N ASP A 113 -12.41 -14.97 22.10
CA ASP A 113 -12.73 -13.57 21.82
C ASP A 113 -12.03 -13.12 20.53
N PHE A 114 -12.79 -12.47 19.64
CA PHE A 114 -12.26 -11.93 18.40
C PHE A 114 -12.82 -10.56 18.09
N THR A 115 -12.01 -9.74 17.41
CA THR A 115 -12.43 -8.41 16.95
C THR A 115 -12.33 -8.37 15.44
N ILE A 116 -13.46 -8.02 14.82
CA ILE A 116 -13.53 -7.88 13.38
C ILE A 116 -12.70 -6.68 12.95
N GLN A 117 -11.93 -6.86 11.88
CA GLN A 117 -11.18 -5.79 11.27
C GLN A 117 -12.11 -4.61 10.97
N GLU A 118 -11.64 -3.40 11.18
CA GLU A 118 -12.35 -2.24 10.67
C GLU A 118 -12.51 -2.37 9.15
N GLU A 119 -13.70 -2.04 8.63
CA GLU A 119 -13.92 -2.01 7.20
C GLU A 119 -13.01 -0.96 6.61
N ASN A 120 -11.93 -1.41 5.99
CA ASN A 120 -10.98 -0.51 5.37
C ASN A 120 -11.43 -0.13 3.96
N LYS A 121 -12.61 -0.55 3.51
CA LYS A 121 -13.16 -0.20 2.21
C LYS A 121 -14.49 0.51 2.34
N LYS A 122 -14.74 1.53 1.52
CA LYS A 122 -16.03 2.21 1.44
C LYS A 122 -16.39 2.54 0.00
N SER A 123 -17.65 2.35 -0.36
CA SER A 123 -18.17 2.83 -1.64
C SER A 123 -18.40 4.34 -1.58
N ALA A 124 -18.07 5.04 -2.66
CA ALA A 124 -18.26 6.48 -2.76
C ALA A 124 -18.53 6.90 -4.22
N THR A 125 -19.21 8.02 -4.42
CA THR A 125 -19.40 8.62 -5.74
C THR A 125 -18.50 9.84 -5.88
N VAL A 126 -17.72 9.94 -6.96
CA VAL A 126 -16.87 11.11 -7.21
C VAL A 126 -17.71 12.30 -7.66
N THR A 127 -17.74 13.36 -6.86
CA THR A 127 -18.51 14.58 -7.15
C THR A 127 -17.68 15.62 -7.90
N ARG A 128 -16.38 15.70 -7.65
CA ARG A 128 -15.46 16.65 -8.30
C ARG A 128 -14.03 16.13 -8.29
N VAL A 129 -13.30 16.32 -9.39
CA VAL A 129 -11.84 16.16 -9.39
C VAL A 129 -11.19 17.50 -9.05
N VAL A 130 -10.44 17.54 -7.94
CA VAL A 130 -9.78 18.76 -7.46
C VAL A 130 -8.44 18.94 -8.16
N ASP A 131 -7.58 17.92 -8.16
CA ASP A 131 -6.39 17.80 -9.01
C ASP A 131 -6.07 16.32 -9.26
N GLY A 132 -4.94 15.99 -9.89
CA GLY A 132 -4.57 14.62 -10.29
C GLY A 132 -4.59 13.59 -9.15
N ASP A 133 -4.24 13.99 -7.93
CA ASP A 133 -4.18 13.13 -6.74
C ASP A 133 -5.22 13.43 -5.65
N THR A 134 -6.15 14.36 -5.92
CA THR A 134 -7.13 14.83 -4.94
C THR A 134 -8.52 14.91 -5.57
N ILE A 135 -9.50 14.25 -4.95
CA ILE A 135 -10.90 14.21 -5.40
C ILE A 135 -11.85 14.58 -4.27
N GLU A 136 -13.00 15.14 -4.61
CA GLU A 136 -14.16 15.26 -3.72
C GLU A 136 -15.13 14.12 -4.02
N VAL A 137 -15.66 13.50 -2.98
CA VAL A 137 -16.58 12.37 -3.07
C VAL A 137 -17.82 12.59 -2.19
N ASN A 138 -18.91 11.91 -2.53
CA ASN A 138 -19.98 11.63 -1.59
C ASN A 138 -19.77 10.22 -1.03
N VAL A 139 -19.60 10.11 0.28
CA VAL A 139 -19.47 8.84 1.00
C VAL A 139 -20.40 8.87 2.20
N ASP A 140 -21.23 7.85 2.36
CA ASP A 140 -22.25 7.78 3.43
C ASP A 140 -23.19 9.01 3.51
N GLY A 141 -23.40 9.70 2.39
CA GLY A 141 -24.22 10.92 2.32
C GLY A 141 -23.49 12.21 2.67
N GLU A 142 -22.22 12.14 3.05
CA GLU A 142 -21.37 13.29 3.39
C GLU A 142 -20.40 13.62 2.25
N THR A 143 -20.10 14.91 2.07
CA THR A 143 -19.11 15.38 1.09
C THR A 143 -17.74 15.42 1.75
N GLU A 144 -16.78 14.70 1.17
CA GLU A 144 -15.43 14.52 1.72
C GLU A 144 -14.38 14.75 0.63
N ASP A 145 -13.25 15.36 1.00
CA ASP A 145 -12.06 15.42 0.15
C ASP A 145 -11.16 14.22 0.44
N VAL A 146 -10.67 13.55 -0.60
CA VAL A 146 -9.78 12.40 -0.54
C VAL A 146 -8.44 12.77 -1.14
N ARG A 147 -7.36 12.64 -0.37
CA ARG A 147 -5.97 12.68 -0.86
C ARG A 147 -5.49 11.25 -1.08
N MET A 148 -5.14 10.95 -2.33
CA MET A 148 -4.72 9.62 -2.72
C MET A 148 -3.40 9.21 -2.06
N LEU A 149 -3.38 8.06 -1.39
CA LEU A 149 -2.18 7.54 -0.74
C LEU A 149 -1.09 7.18 -1.75
N LEU A 150 0.16 7.36 -1.33
CA LEU A 150 1.39 6.92 -2.01
C LEU A 150 1.69 7.54 -3.38
N VAL A 151 0.96 8.59 -3.77
CA VAL A 151 1.13 9.29 -5.05
C VAL A 151 1.15 10.79 -4.85
N ASP A 152 1.90 11.50 -5.69
CA ASP A 152 1.98 12.96 -5.71
C ASP A 152 2.08 13.42 -7.16
N THR A 153 1.10 14.21 -7.60
CA THR A 153 1.01 14.72 -8.98
C THR A 153 1.54 16.15 -9.03
N PRO A 154 2.09 16.61 -10.18
CA PRO A 154 2.46 18.02 -10.33
C PRO A 154 1.26 18.94 -10.11
N GLU A 155 1.47 20.04 -9.40
CA GLU A 155 0.42 20.92 -8.91
C GLU A 155 -0.09 21.88 -9.99
N THR A 156 -1.41 22.02 -10.09
CA THR A 156 -2.06 22.88 -11.10
C THR A 156 -2.77 24.11 -10.55
N LYS A 157 -3.01 24.18 -9.23
CA LYS A 157 -3.92 25.17 -8.62
C LYS A 157 -3.30 25.99 -7.49
N HIS A 158 -2.00 25.87 -7.24
CA HIS A 158 -1.35 26.65 -6.20
C HIS A 158 -1.32 28.15 -6.56
N PRO A 159 -1.90 29.04 -5.73
CA PRO A 159 -2.15 30.43 -6.08
C PRO A 159 -0.90 31.27 -6.33
N SER A 160 0.26 30.81 -5.86
CA SER A 160 1.55 31.51 -5.99
C SER A 160 2.60 30.76 -6.82
N LYS A 161 2.25 29.63 -7.45
CA LYS A 161 3.20 28.85 -8.27
C LYS A 161 2.67 28.76 -9.71
N PRO A 162 3.56 28.71 -10.72
CA PRO A 162 3.13 28.38 -12.07
C PRO A 162 2.55 26.97 -12.11
N VAL A 163 1.69 26.72 -13.10
CA VAL A 163 1.22 25.35 -13.40
C VAL A 163 2.42 24.50 -13.74
N GLN A 164 2.60 23.39 -13.02
CA GLN A 164 3.73 22.50 -13.21
C GLN A 164 3.48 21.58 -14.43
N PRO A 165 4.53 21.25 -15.23
CA PRO A 165 4.39 20.31 -16.35
C PRO A 165 3.77 18.97 -15.94
N PHE A 166 2.96 18.38 -16.82
CA PHE A 166 2.16 17.17 -16.57
C PHE A 166 1.08 17.29 -15.49
N GLY A 167 0.98 18.41 -14.78
CA GLY A 167 -0.11 18.67 -13.84
C GLY A 167 -1.47 18.66 -14.54
N PRO A 168 -1.69 19.45 -15.61
CA PRO A 168 -2.95 19.44 -16.35
C PRO A 168 -3.32 18.05 -16.90
N GLU A 169 -2.34 17.29 -17.36
CA GLU A 169 -2.47 15.93 -17.87
C GLU A 169 -2.89 14.95 -16.77
N ALA A 170 -2.28 15.03 -15.58
CA ALA A 170 -2.69 14.25 -14.41
C ALA A 170 -4.13 14.58 -13.98
N SER A 171 -4.46 15.86 -13.94
CA SER A 171 -5.80 16.38 -13.66
C SER A 171 -6.84 15.88 -14.67
N GLU A 172 -6.52 15.89 -15.95
CA GLU A 172 -7.42 15.43 -17.02
C GLU A 172 -7.58 13.91 -17.01
N PHE A 173 -6.51 13.16 -16.74
CA PHE A 173 -6.57 11.72 -16.56
C PHE A 173 -7.50 11.33 -15.40
N ALA A 174 -7.39 12.02 -14.26
CA ALA A 174 -8.31 11.83 -13.14
C ALA A 174 -9.76 12.17 -13.52
N LYS A 175 -10.00 13.27 -14.24
CA LYS A 175 -11.35 13.62 -14.71
C LYS A 175 -11.94 12.55 -15.61
N GLU A 176 -11.18 12.08 -16.60
CA GLU A 176 -11.62 11.06 -17.55
C GLU A 176 -11.97 9.74 -16.84
N LYS A 177 -11.14 9.32 -15.88
CA LYS A 177 -11.30 8.03 -15.21
C LYS A 177 -12.30 8.04 -14.07
N LEU A 178 -12.49 9.17 -13.38
CA LEU A 178 -13.21 9.20 -12.10
C LEU A 178 -14.47 10.06 -12.09
N SER A 179 -14.62 11.09 -12.93
CA SER A 179 -15.72 12.06 -12.78
C SER A 179 -17.10 11.39 -12.83
N GLY A 180 -17.89 11.56 -11.76
CA GLY A 180 -19.25 11.02 -11.66
C GLY A 180 -19.32 9.51 -11.55
N LYS A 181 -18.20 8.81 -11.32
CA LYS A 181 -18.17 7.35 -11.16
C LYS A 181 -18.35 6.94 -9.71
N GLU A 182 -18.90 5.74 -9.55
CA GLU A 182 -18.79 4.96 -8.33
C GLU A 182 -17.37 4.41 -8.20
N ILE A 183 -16.80 4.55 -7.01
CA ILE A 183 -15.46 4.10 -6.67
C ILE A 183 -15.49 3.38 -5.31
N THR A 184 -14.43 2.62 -5.05
CA THR A 184 -14.15 2.09 -3.71
C THR A 184 -12.92 2.79 -3.15
N LEU A 185 -13.08 3.44 -2.00
CA LEU A 185 -11.99 3.95 -1.18
C LEU A 185 -11.44 2.81 -0.35
N GLU A 186 -10.13 2.58 -0.37
CA GLU A 186 -9.45 1.65 0.51
C GLU A 186 -8.48 2.39 1.44
N PHE A 187 -8.79 2.42 2.73
CA PHE A 187 -8.02 3.08 3.78
C PHE A 187 -6.84 2.21 4.21
N ASP A 188 -5.72 2.87 4.52
CA ASP A 188 -4.49 2.24 4.99
C ASP A 188 -3.69 3.24 5.83
N GLY A 189 -3.22 2.83 7.01
CA GLY A 189 -2.60 3.72 7.99
C GLY A 189 -3.59 4.76 8.56
N PRO A 190 -3.14 6.00 8.82
CA PRO A 190 -3.99 7.07 9.33
C PRO A 190 -5.15 7.42 8.39
N LYS A 191 -6.35 7.60 8.93
CA LYS A 191 -7.55 7.88 8.11
C LYS A 191 -7.56 9.25 7.46
N ARG A 192 -6.94 10.24 8.12
CA ARG A 192 -6.95 11.63 7.66
C ARG A 192 -5.58 12.28 7.77
N ASP A 193 -5.35 13.26 6.92
CA ASP A 193 -4.16 14.11 7.00
C ASP A 193 -4.38 15.35 7.87
N LYS A 194 -3.33 16.16 8.00
CA LYS A 194 -3.36 17.42 8.78
C LYS A 194 -4.31 18.49 8.23
N TYR A 195 -4.84 18.32 7.02
CA TYR A 195 -5.81 19.19 6.37
C TYR A 195 -7.24 18.61 6.44
N ASP A 196 -7.43 17.55 7.23
CA ASP A 196 -8.70 16.85 7.42
C ASP A 196 -9.23 16.13 6.17
N ARG A 197 -8.36 15.82 5.20
CA ARG A 197 -8.73 15.02 4.01
C ARG A 197 -8.63 13.54 4.33
N LEU A 198 -9.54 12.73 3.79
CA LEU A 198 -9.45 11.28 3.84
C LEU A 198 -8.20 10.78 3.11
N LEU A 199 -7.55 9.76 3.66
CA LEU A 199 -6.41 9.09 3.05
C LEU A 199 -6.79 7.69 2.58
N ALA A 200 -6.77 7.48 1.26
CA ALA A 200 -7.18 6.22 0.68
C ALA A 200 -6.47 5.89 -0.65
N TYR A 201 -6.44 4.61 -0.99
CA TYR A 201 -6.33 4.16 -2.36
C TYR A 201 -7.69 4.23 -3.03
N VAL A 202 -7.73 4.65 -4.28
CA VAL A 202 -8.95 4.79 -5.06
C VAL A 202 -9.03 3.65 -6.07
N TRP A 203 -10.11 2.88 -6.00
CA TRP A 203 -10.41 1.81 -6.93
C TRP A 203 -11.59 2.20 -7.82
N VAL A 204 -11.42 2.03 -9.12
CA VAL A 204 -12.45 2.29 -10.13
C VAL A 204 -12.43 1.15 -11.14
N ASP A 205 -13.59 0.58 -11.45
CA ASP A 205 -13.70 -0.56 -12.39
C ASP A 205 -12.70 -1.71 -12.05
N ASP A 206 -12.59 -2.05 -10.75
CA ASP A 206 -11.65 -3.04 -10.16
C ASP A 206 -10.15 -2.74 -10.39
N LYS A 207 -9.80 -1.50 -10.72
CA LYS A 207 -8.42 -1.05 -10.93
C LYS A 207 -8.02 0.00 -9.91
N ASN A 208 -6.80 -0.12 -9.38
CA ASN A 208 -6.22 0.87 -8.49
C ASN A 208 -5.77 2.10 -9.29
N PHE A 209 -6.50 3.21 -9.15
CA PHE A 209 -6.25 4.45 -9.88
C PHE A 209 -4.94 5.11 -9.47
N ASN A 210 -4.55 5.04 -8.19
CA ASN A 210 -3.26 5.57 -7.71
C ASN A 210 -2.11 4.90 -8.49
N LYS A 211 -2.17 3.58 -8.66
CA LYS A 211 -1.19 2.85 -9.46
C LYS A 211 -1.19 3.29 -10.92
N MET A 212 -2.36 3.51 -11.51
CA MET A 212 -2.48 3.97 -12.90
C MET A 212 -1.76 5.31 -13.12
N LEU A 213 -1.85 6.26 -12.17
CA LEU A 213 -1.09 7.51 -12.23
C LEU A 213 0.42 7.27 -12.34
N LEU A 214 0.95 6.32 -11.56
CA LEU A 214 2.36 5.96 -11.59
C LEU A 214 2.76 5.26 -12.90
N GLU A 215 1.91 4.37 -13.43
CA GLU A 215 2.16 3.63 -14.68
C GLU A 215 2.16 4.54 -15.93
N GLU A 216 1.38 5.62 -15.90
CA GLU A 216 1.34 6.64 -16.95
C GLU A 216 2.42 7.72 -16.77
N GLY A 217 3.20 7.67 -15.68
CA GLY A 217 4.21 8.70 -15.38
C GLY A 217 3.59 10.06 -15.07
N LEU A 218 2.39 10.10 -14.50
CA LEU A 218 1.68 11.32 -14.12
C LEU A 218 1.83 11.67 -12.63
N ALA A 219 2.39 10.75 -11.84
CA ALA A 219 2.69 10.95 -10.43
C ALA A 219 4.03 10.31 -10.05
N ARG A 220 4.60 10.78 -8.95
CA ARG A 220 5.71 10.13 -8.23
C ARG A 220 5.18 9.40 -7.00
N TYR A 221 5.92 8.39 -6.57
CA TYR A 221 5.74 7.70 -5.29
C TYR A 221 6.20 8.63 -4.16
N ALA A 222 5.24 9.11 -3.38
CA ALA A 222 5.48 10.03 -2.28
C ALA A 222 4.35 9.93 -1.26
N TYR A 223 4.23 10.89 -0.35
CA TYR A 223 3.14 10.91 0.65
C TYR A 223 3.13 9.65 1.55
N VAL A 224 4.31 9.26 2.04
CA VAL A 224 4.48 8.14 2.98
C VAL A 224 4.49 8.70 4.40
N TYR A 225 3.46 8.41 5.20
CA TYR A 225 3.31 8.98 6.55
C TYR A 225 3.66 7.99 7.66
N ASP A 226 3.02 6.82 7.68
CA ASP A 226 3.16 5.82 8.75
C ASP A 226 3.27 4.41 8.15
N PRO A 227 4.46 4.03 7.64
CA PRO A 227 4.66 2.71 7.04
C PRO A 227 4.55 1.60 8.10
N PRO A 228 4.21 0.35 7.70
CA PRO A 228 4.15 -0.12 6.31
C PRO A 228 2.81 0.12 5.63
N TYR A 229 2.86 0.44 4.34
CA TYR A 229 1.67 0.55 3.48
C TYR A 229 1.54 -0.66 2.56
N THR A 230 0.31 -1.11 2.35
CA THR A 230 -0.06 -2.33 1.61
C THR A 230 0.53 -2.38 0.20
N TYR A 231 0.43 -1.28 -0.57
CA TYR A 231 0.84 -1.26 -1.99
C TYR A 231 2.23 -0.68 -2.26
N SER A 232 3.00 -0.38 -1.21
CA SER A 232 4.30 0.32 -1.33
C SER A 232 5.25 -0.31 -2.36
N GLN A 233 5.48 -1.62 -2.28
CA GLN A 233 6.37 -2.32 -3.23
C GLN A 233 5.82 -2.35 -4.65
N GLU A 234 4.50 -2.46 -4.82
CA GLU A 234 3.86 -2.50 -6.14
C GLU A 234 3.97 -1.14 -6.83
N PHE A 235 3.73 -0.07 -6.09
CA PHE A 235 3.77 1.31 -6.61
C PHE A 235 5.20 1.73 -6.95
N MET A 236 6.19 1.39 -6.13
CA MET A 236 7.60 1.62 -6.48
C MET A 236 7.99 0.91 -7.78
N LYS A 237 7.50 -0.32 -8.01
CA LYS A 237 7.74 -1.03 -9.28
C LYS A 237 7.03 -0.36 -10.46
N ALA A 238 5.80 0.13 -10.28
CA ALA A 238 5.08 0.87 -11.31
C ALA A 238 5.82 2.16 -11.70
N GLN A 239 6.23 2.95 -10.71
CA GLN A 239 7.04 4.15 -10.92
C GLN A 239 8.32 3.83 -11.70
N ASN A 240 9.11 2.84 -11.24
CA ASN A 240 10.40 2.54 -11.87
C ASN A 240 10.23 2.15 -13.35
N ARG A 241 9.15 1.43 -13.71
CA ARG A 241 8.86 1.14 -15.12
C ARG A 241 8.52 2.39 -15.94
N ALA A 242 7.80 3.35 -15.37
CA ALA A 242 7.52 4.62 -16.04
C ALA A 242 8.79 5.47 -16.19
N LYS A 243 9.67 5.44 -15.18
CA LYS A 243 10.98 6.10 -15.20
C LYS A 243 11.90 5.49 -16.26
N ASP A 244 12.06 4.17 -16.29
CA ASP A 244 12.88 3.46 -17.30
C ASP A 244 12.36 3.66 -18.74
N ALA A 245 11.09 4.03 -18.88
CA ALA A 245 10.44 4.31 -20.15
C ALA A 245 10.33 5.82 -20.45
N GLU A 246 10.92 6.68 -19.62
CA GLU A 246 10.93 8.15 -19.78
C GLU A 246 9.52 8.73 -20.00
N LYS A 247 8.52 8.19 -19.30
CA LYS A 247 7.12 8.60 -19.45
C LYS A 247 6.76 9.82 -18.61
N GLY A 248 5.99 10.73 -19.19
CA GLY A 248 5.36 11.83 -18.47
C GLY A 248 6.39 12.66 -17.70
N ILE A 249 6.21 12.81 -16.38
CA ILE A 249 7.13 13.54 -15.50
C ILE A 249 8.59 13.04 -15.59
N TRP A 250 8.82 11.79 -16.02
CA TRP A 250 10.16 11.21 -16.17
C TRP A 250 10.82 11.54 -17.50
N SER A 251 10.15 12.23 -18.43
CA SER A 251 10.72 12.65 -19.71
C SER A 251 11.55 13.94 -19.62
N ILE A 252 11.56 14.60 -18.46
CA ILE A 252 12.31 15.83 -18.21
C ILE A 252 13.34 15.52 -17.14
N ASP A 253 14.62 15.59 -17.49
CA ASP A 253 15.69 15.31 -16.53
C ASP A 253 15.68 16.34 -15.38
N GLY A 254 15.98 15.90 -14.17
CA GLY A 254 15.97 16.75 -12.98
C GLY A 254 14.58 17.29 -12.54
N TYR A 255 13.50 16.98 -13.27
CA TYR A 255 12.16 17.49 -12.95
C TYR A 255 11.57 16.88 -11.67
N VAL A 256 11.74 15.57 -11.46
CA VAL A 256 11.23 14.88 -10.26
C VAL A 256 12.34 14.75 -9.21
N THR A 257 12.07 15.23 -7.99
CA THR A 257 13.01 15.19 -6.86
C THR A 257 12.43 14.42 -5.68
N GLU A 258 13.25 14.18 -4.64
CA GLU A 258 12.78 13.59 -3.38
C GLU A 258 11.73 14.47 -2.69
N ASP A 259 11.82 15.79 -2.88
CA ASP A 259 10.95 16.78 -2.23
C ASP A 259 9.75 17.22 -3.08
N GLY A 260 9.68 16.84 -4.36
CA GLY A 260 8.57 17.25 -5.24
C GLY A 260 8.97 17.36 -6.70
N PHE A 261 8.58 18.49 -7.30
CA PHE A 261 8.81 18.81 -8.71
C PHE A 261 9.60 20.11 -8.82
N ASN A 262 10.71 20.09 -9.55
CA ASN A 262 11.55 21.24 -9.84
C ASN A 262 11.05 21.95 -11.11
N SER A 263 10.33 23.07 -10.95
CA SER A 263 9.85 23.85 -12.10
C SER A 263 10.98 24.42 -12.96
N ASP A 264 12.16 24.61 -12.40
CA ASP A 264 13.25 25.30 -13.10
C ASP A 264 13.95 24.38 -14.11
N ALA A 265 13.87 23.05 -13.89
CA ALA A 265 14.32 22.03 -14.84
C ALA A 265 13.49 22.00 -16.14
N THR A 266 12.41 22.77 -16.22
CA THR A 266 11.49 22.82 -17.37
C THR A 266 11.73 24.05 -18.24
N GLU A 267 12.60 24.97 -17.81
CA GLU A 267 13.00 26.16 -18.56
C GLU A 267 14.09 25.86 -19.62
N GLU A 268 14.71 24.67 -19.59
CA GLU A 268 15.71 24.25 -20.59
C GLU A 268 15.13 23.55 -21.83
N GLU A 269 13.84 23.17 -21.83
CA GLU A 269 13.20 22.38 -22.91
C GLU A 269 12.12 23.16 -23.69
N THR A 270 12.35 24.46 -23.92
CA THR A 270 11.70 25.20 -25.03
C THR A 270 12.73 25.80 -25.98
N GLY A 271 13.65 24.95 -26.42
CA GLY A 271 14.57 25.24 -27.52
C GLY A 271 14.49 24.17 -28.60
N THR A 272 13.41 24.14 -29.39
CA THR A 272 13.50 23.51 -30.72
C THR A 272 14.62 24.20 -31.48
N GLY A 273 15.65 23.41 -31.82
CA GLY A 273 16.92 23.90 -32.34
C GLY A 273 16.79 24.93 -33.47
N ASP A 274 17.53 26.01 -33.32
CA ASP A 274 18.55 26.40 -34.29
C ASP A 274 19.53 27.36 -33.59
N ASP A 275 20.80 26.95 -33.61
CA ASP A 275 21.99 27.80 -33.73
C ASP A 275 22.11 29.05 -32.83
N ASN A 276 22.95 28.96 -31.79
CA ASN A 276 24.03 29.92 -31.65
C ASN A 276 25.12 29.42 -30.68
N THR A 277 26.20 28.95 -31.28
CA THR A 277 27.56 29.42 -30.98
C THR A 277 27.86 29.69 -29.51
N ASN A 278 28.52 28.76 -28.86
CA ASN A 278 29.92 28.97 -28.48
C ASN A 278 30.66 29.95 -29.43
N ASP A 279 30.40 31.25 -29.33
CA ASP A 279 31.16 32.30 -30.02
C ASP A 279 32.27 32.78 -29.06
N GLY A 280 33.29 31.93 -28.86
CA GLY A 280 34.52 32.38 -28.21
C GLY A 280 35.39 31.31 -27.55
N TYR A 281 34.84 30.19 -27.09
CA TYR A 281 35.64 29.19 -26.39
C TYR A 281 36.29 28.20 -27.36
N THR A 282 37.62 28.28 -27.48
CA THR A 282 38.44 27.42 -28.36
C THR A 282 39.25 26.37 -27.59
N GLY A 283 38.87 26.05 -26.35
CA GLY A 283 39.58 25.08 -25.53
C GLY A 283 39.31 23.63 -25.93
N PRO A 284 40.08 22.67 -25.38
CA PRO A 284 40.12 21.29 -25.86
C PRO A 284 38.95 20.42 -25.39
N TYR A 285 38.13 20.90 -24.46
CA TYR A 285 37.06 20.13 -23.83
C TYR A 285 35.69 20.74 -24.11
N ASP A 286 34.66 19.90 -24.15
CA ASP A 286 33.28 20.34 -24.28
C ASP A 286 32.77 20.86 -22.93
N PRO A 287 32.40 22.15 -22.80
CA PRO A 287 31.90 22.73 -21.54
C PRO A 287 30.56 22.18 -21.06
N SER A 288 29.85 21.44 -21.91
CA SER A 288 28.62 20.72 -21.54
C SER A 288 28.84 19.20 -21.50
N GLY A 289 30.10 18.75 -21.59
CA GLY A 289 30.49 17.34 -21.64
C GLY A 289 30.81 16.74 -20.26
N ASP A 290 31.66 15.72 -20.27
CA ASP A 290 32.08 15.00 -19.06
C ASP A 290 32.69 15.91 -17.98
N ASP A 291 32.53 15.53 -16.72
CA ASP A 291 33.08 16.24 -15.57
C ASP A 291 34.61 16.47 -15.68
N ARG A 292 35.06 17.68 -15.31
CA ARG A 292 36.45 18.12 -15.41
C ARG A 292 36.89 18.65 -14.06
N ASN A 293 38.14 18.40 -13.71
CA ASN A 293 38.75 18.94 -12.50
C ASN A 293 39.96 19.81 -12.85
N CYS A 294 40.48 20.55 -11.87
CA CYS A 294 41.62 21.43 -12.10
C CYS A 294 42.89 20.71 -12.62
N GLY A 295 43.02 19.39 -12.45
CA GLY A 295 44.15 18.62 -12.99
C GLY A 295 44.07 18.39 -14.50
N ASP A 296 42.95 18.69 -15.15
CA ASP A 296 42.74 18.49 -16.59
C ASP A 296 43.22 19.68 -17.45
N PHE A 297 43.59 20.80 -16.82
CA PHE A 297 44.01 22.04 -17.47
C PHE A 297 45.49 22.34 -17.21
N ASP A 298 46.18 22.90 -18.20
CA ASP A 298 47.60 23.21 -18.08
C ASP A 298 47.84 24.54 -17.33
N THR A 299 46.88 25.47 -17.38
CA THR A 299 46.98 26.81 -16.78
C THR A 299 45.66 27.27 -16.17
N GLN A 300 45.73 28.23 -15.23
CA GLN A 300 44.53 28.81 -14.61
C GLN A 300 43.64 29.52 -15.63
N GLU A 301 44.22 30.22 -16.62
CA GLU A 301 43.48 30.93 -17.67
C GLU A 301 42.64 29.98 -18.55
N GLU A 302 43.16 28.78 -18.83
CA GLU A 302 42.46 27.74 -19.57
C GLU A 302 41.27 27.18 -18.77
N ALA A 303 41.49 26.90 -17.48
CA ALA A 303 40.44 26.44 -16.57
C ALA A 303 39.35 27.50 -16.39
N GLN A 304 39.73 28.78 -16.26
CA GLN A 304 38.81 29.91 -16.16
C GLN A 304 37.96 30.05 -17.42
N SER A 305 38.57 29.94 -18.59
CA SER A 305 37.85 30.04 -19.87
C SER A 305 36.85 28.90 -20.04
N PHE A 306 37.20 27.68 -19.61
CA PHE A 306 36.30 26.53 -19.62
C PHE A 306 35.16 26.70 -18.62
N PHE A 307 35.47 27.16 -17.40
CA PHE A 307 34.51 27.44 -16.35
C PHE A 307 33.46 28.47 -16.80
N GLU A 308 33.87 29.59 -17.39
CA GLU A 308 32.95 30.60 -17.92
C GLU A 308 32.10 30.06 -19.07
N ALA A 309 32.71 29.26 -19.96
CA ALA A 309 32.00 28.60 -21.06
C ALA A 309 31.00 27.52 -20.58
N ALA A 310 31.25 26.92 -19.41
CA ALA A 310 30.37 25.95 -18.76
C ALA A 310 29.29 26.60 -17.88
N GLY A 311 29.22 27.94 -17.85
CA GLY A 311 28.19 28.69 -17.12
C GLY A 311 28.66 29.39 -15.84
N GLY A 312 29.96 29.38 -15.54
CA GLY A 312 30.55 30.11 -14.43
C GLY A 312 30.47 31.64 -14.62
N PRO A 313 30.31 32.43 -13.55
CA PRO A 313 30.24 32.03 -12.14
C PRO A 313 28.83 31.69 -11.63
N ASP A 314 27.79 31.80 -12.47
CA ASP A 314 26.41 31.55 -12.06
C ASP A 314 26.14 30.05 -11.81
N SER A 315 26.90 29.18 -12.47
CA SER A 315 26.86 27.73 -12.31
C SER A 315 28.29 27.14 -12.27
N ASP A 316 28.56 26.22 -11.36
CA ASP A 316 29.83 25.49 -11.27
C ASP A 316 29.62 23.97 -11.41
N PRO A 317 29.18 23.49 -12.59
CA PRO A 317 28.82 22.09 -12.79
C PRO A 317 30.03 21.16 -12.67
N HIS A 318 31.22 21.66 -13.02
CA HIS A 318 32.49 20.94 -12.97
C HIS A 318 33.26 21.16 -11.65
N ARG A 319 32.71 21.95 -10.71
CA ARG A 319 33.28 22.18 -9.37
C ARG A 319 34.71 22.73 -9.41
N LEU A 320 34.97 23.65 -10.34
CA LEU A 320 36.27 24.25 -10.56
C LEU A 320 36.52 25.49 -9.67
N ASP A 321 35.47 26.13 -9.16
CA ASP A 321 35.50 27.28 -8.26
C ASP A 321 35.10 26.87 -6.83
N GLY A 322 36.01 26.17 -6.16
CA GLY A 322 35.73 25.55 -4.86
C GLY A 322 35.47 26.51 -3.70
N ASP A 323 35.89 27.78 -3.80
CA ASP A 323 35.60 28.81 -2.78
C ASP A 323 34.49 29.79 -3.20
N GLY A 324 33.97 29.65 -4.42
CA GLY A 324 32.79 30.35 -4.94
C GLY A 324 33.04 31.84 -5.16
N ASN A 325 34.28 32.21 -5.46
CA ASN A 325 34.68 33.62 -5.63
C ASN A 325 34.61 34.10 -7.09
N GLY A 326 34.24 33.20 -8.01
CA GLY A 326 34.16 33.39 -9.45
C GLY A 326 35.46 33.07 -10.21
N VAL A 327 36.47 32.54 -9.52
CA VAL A 327 37.79 32.24 -10.09
C VAL A 327 38.07 30.74 -10.00
N ALA A 328 38.05 30.07 -11.15
CA ALA A 328 38.31 28.64 -11.22
C ALA A 328 39.80 28.33 -10.99
N CYS A 329 40.07 27.26 -10.24
CA CYS A 329 41.37 26.59 -10.16
C CYS A 329 42.58 27.50 -9.86
N GLU A 330 42.46 28.44 -8.91
CA GLU A 330 43.49 29.43 -8.52
C GLU A 330 44.88 28.86 -8.15
N SER A 331 44.98 27.55 -7.96
CA SER A 331 46.24 26.85 -7.69
C SER A 331 47.06 26.47 -8.93
N LEU A 332 46.47 26.58 -10.12
CA LEU A 332 47.15 26.34 -11.40
C LEU A 332 48.09 27.51 -11.76
N PRO A 333 49.15 27.23 -12.53
CA PRO A 333 50.17 28.23 -12.90
C PRO A 333 49.66 29.31 -13.86
#